data_AF-B7QNK3-F1
#
_entry.id   AF-B7QNK3-F1
#
_cell.length_a   1.000
_cell.length_b   1.000
_cell.length_c   1.000
_cell.angle_alpha   90.00
_cell.angle_beta   90.00
_cell.angle_gamma   90.00
#
_symmetry.space_group_name_H-M   'P 1'
#
loop_
_entity.id
_entity.type
_entity.pdbx_description
1 polymer ?
#
loop_
_entity_poly.entity_id
_entity_poly.type
_entity_poly.pdbx_seq_one_letter_code
_entity_poly.pdbx_strand_id
1 'polypeptide(L)'
;MGFPAMTVLLISVLVVVAEPRREIKYKVKKQDFLQRYQDENKNRTEENAFEICHKVALHRCGQNFMRAFNLVEYLSGADYYNTQCTLRKAFFACVDKLRQKPCRKRRTSALDDKRFRKKLADALWETRVCVLGIKDIDELPPKRKGLK
;
A
#
# COMPACT_ATOMS: atom_id res chain seq x y z
N MET A 1 -58.75 -61.70 -50.61
CA MET A 1 -57.65 -62.35 -51.36
C MET A 1 -56.75 -61.26 -51.91
N GLY A 2 -55.44 -61.33 -51.68
CA GLY A 2 -54.42 -60.42 -52.27
C GLY A 2 -53.47 -59.82 -51.23
N PHE A 3 -52.32 -60.45 -51.03
CA PHE A 3 -51.18 -60.07 -50.17
C PHE A 3 -50.29 -58.96 -50.83
N PRO A 4 -49.03 -58.72 -50.41
CA PRO A 4 -48.60 -57.78 -49.37
C PRO A 4 -47.53 -56.80 -49.94
N ALA A 5 -47.02 -55.85 -49.15
CA ALA A 5 -45.65 -55.35 -49.37
C ALA A 5 -45.07 -54.79 -48.07
N MET A 6 -44.33 -55.67 -47.38
CA MET A 6 -43.07 -55.28 -46.75
C MET A 6 -42.24 -54.46 -47.75
N THR A 7 -41.36 -53.56 -47.28
CA THR A 7 -39.91 -53.83 -47.15
C THR A 7 -39.07 -52.54 -47.32
N VAL A 8 -38.08 -52.37 -46.43
CA VAL A 8 -36.79 -51.62 -46.59
C VAL A 8 -36.86 -50.07 -46.72
N LEU A 9 -36.04 -49.18 -46.13
CA LEU A 9 -34.57 -49.06 -46.03
C LEU A 9 -34.13 -47.96 -45.04
N LEU A 10 -32.98 -48.24 -44.39
CA LEU A 10 -31.80 -47.39 -44.17
C LEU A 10 -31.93 -46.12 -43.30
N ILE A 11 -31.29 -46.07 -42.12
CA ILE A 11 -29.88 -45.69 -41.90
C ILE A 11 -29.51 -44.37 -42.59
N SER A 12 -29.69 -43.27 -41.86
CA SER A 12 -29.19 -41.92 -42.15
C SER A 12 -29.12 -41.22 -40.78
N VAL A 13 -28.08 -40.58 -40.26
CA VAL A 13 -26.78 -40.13 -40.75
C VAL A 13 -25.94 -39.97 -39.47
N LEU A 14 -24.80 -40.67 -39.35
CA LEU A 14 -23.73 -40.22 -38.44
C LEU A 14 -23.15 -38.96 -39.07
N VAL A 15 -23.70 -37.80 -38.70
CA VAL A 15 -23.12 -36.52 -39.08
C VAL A 15 -21.76 -36.44 -38.41
N VAL A 16 -20.75 -36.50 -39.26
CA VAL A 16 -19.35 -36.19 -38.99
C VAL A 16 -19.27 -34.83 -38.29
N VAL A 17 -19.14 -34.81 -36.97
CA VAL A 17 -18.74 -33.60 -36.22
C VAL A 17 -17.23 -33.58 -36.13
N ALA A 18 -16.59 -33.36 -37.29
CA ALA A 18 -15.19 -33.01 -37.35
C ALA A 18 -15.08 -31.49 -37.51
N GLU A 19 -15.20 -30.74 -36.41
CA GLU A 19 -14.52 -29.44 -36.17
C GLU A 19 -15.08 -28.72 -34.91
N PRO A 20 -14.40 -28.84 -33.75
CA PRO A 20 -14.37 -27.69 -32.84
C PRO A 20 -13.00 -27.42 -32.19
N ARG A 21 -11.94 -28.18 -32.53
CA ARG A 21 -10.67 -28.11 -31.79
C ARG A 21 -9.88 -26.80 -31.96
N ARG A 22 -10.04 -26.06 -33.07
CA ARG A 22 -9.30 -24.80 -33.29
C ARG A 22 -9.93 -23.61 -32.55
N GLU A 23 -11.25 -23.51 -32.51
CA GLU A 23 -11.92 -22.41 -31.80
C GLU A 23 -11.75 -22.49 -30.28
N ILE A 24 -11.74 -23.71 -29.71
CA ILE A 24 -11.54 -23.92 -28.27
C ILE A 24 -10.15 -23.41 -27.84
N LYS A 25 -9.08 -23.73 -28.60
CA LYS A 25 -7.73 -23.24 -28.29
C LYS A 25 -7.61 -21.71 -28.37
N TYR A 26 -8.31 -21.09 -29.33
CA TYR A 26 -8.31 -19.63 -29.46
C TYR A 26 -9.04 -18.95 -28.28
N LYS A 27 -10.18 -19.51 -27.84
CA LYS A 27 -10.92 -18.99 -26.66
C LYS A 27 -10.12 -19.13 -25.36
N VAL A 28 -9.44 -20.25 -25.14
CA VAL A 28 -8.61 -20.47 -23.95
C VAL A 28 -7.42 -19.49 -23.92
N LYS A 29 -6.72 -19.30 -25.05
CA LYS A 29 -5.59 -18.37 -25.12
C LYS A 29 -6.02 -16.91 -24.93
N LYS A 30 -7.23 -16.54 -25.36
CA LYS A 30 -7.83 -15.22 -25.13
C LYS A 30 -8.23 -15.02 -23.66
N GLN A 31 -8.76 -16.05 -23.00
CA GLN A 31 -9.06 -16.00 -21.56
C GLN A 31 -7.79 -15.87 -20.71
N ASP A 32 -6.73 -16.64 -21.00
CA ASP A 32 -5.45 -16.53 -20.28
C ASP A 32 -4.81 -15.14 -20.42
N PHE A 33 -4.90 -14.53 -21.60
CA PHE A 33 -4.41 -13.17 -21.83
C PHE A 33 -5.22 -12.13 -21.05
N LEU A 34 -6.55 -12.24 -21.06
CA LEU A 34 -7.42 -11.33 -20.31
C LEU A 34 -7.23 -11.47 -18.81
N GLN A 35 -7.00 -12.70 -18.33
CA GLN A 35 -6.74 -12.98 -16.92
C GLN A 35 -5.39 -12.40 -16.48
N ARG A 36 -4.31 -12.58 -17.26
CA ARG A 36 -3.03 -11.90 -17.00
C ARG A 36 -3.15 -10.38 -16.98
N TYR A 37 -3.91 -9.80 -17.91
CA TYR A 37 -4.13 -8.36 -17.95
C TYR A 37 -4.93 -7.85 -16.73
N GLN A 38 -5.91 -8.63 -16.25
CA GLN A 38 -6.65 -8.33 -15.03
C GLN A 38 -5.77 -8.47 -13.78
N ASP A 39 -4.92 -9.49 -13.69
CA ASP A 39 -4.02 -9.71 -12.58
C ASP A 39 -2.92 -8.63 -12.50
N GLU A 40 -2.34 -8.22 -13.63
CA GLU A 40 -1.39 -7.10 -13.67
C GLU A 40 -2.03 -5.77 -13.28
N ASN A 41 -3.24 -5.48 -13.75
CA ASN A 41 -3.97 -4.27 -13.35
C ASN A 41 -4.38 -4.31 -11.86
N LYS A 42 -4.74 -5.48 -11.35
CA LYS A 42 -5.04 -5.69 -9.93
C LYS A 42 -3.80 -5.45 -9.07
N ASN A 43 -2.66 -6.04 -9.42
CA ASN A 43 -1.38 -5.85 -8.72
C ASN A 43 -0.95 -4.38 -8.71
N ARG A 44 -1.02 -3.68 -9.84
CA ARG A 44 -0.74 -2.23 -9.90
C ARG A 44 -1.71 -1.42 -9.05
N THR A 45 -2.98 -1.82 -8.99
CA THR A 45 -3.99 -1.14 -8.18
C THR A 45 -3.76 -1.37 -6.68
N GLU A 46 -3.28 -2.55 -6.30
CA GLU A 46 -2.93 -2.91 -4.92
C GLU A 46 -1.64 -2.22 -4.46
N GLU A 47 -0.60 -2.16 -5.32
CA GLU A 47 0.65 -1.45 -5.04
C GLU A 47 0.43 0.07 -4.88
N ASN A 48 -0.34 0.67 -5.79
CA ASN A 48 -0.73 2.08 -5.68
C ASN A 48 -1.61 2.34 -4.45
N ALA A 49 -2.50 1.40 -4.10
CA ALA A 49 -3.26 1.52 -2.87
C ALA A 49 -2.33 1.47 -1.66
N PHE A 50 -1.42 0.50 -1.58
CA PHE A 50 -0.46 0.39 -0.49
C PHE A 50 0.38 1.67 -0.30
N GLU A 51 0.88 2.25 -1.40
CA GLU A 51 1.67 3.48 -1.34
C GLU A 51 0.84 4.67 -0.81
N ILE A 52 -0.40 4.85 -1.31
CA ILE A 52 -1.32 5.91 -0.82
C ILE A 52 -1.59 5.74 0.67
N CYS A 53 -1.80 4.50 1.11
CA CYS A 53 -2.11 4.18 2.50
C CYS A 53 -0.92 4.40 3.42
N HIS A 54 0.29 4.13 2.93
CA HIS A 54 1.50 4.48 3.64
C HIS A 54 1.64 5.99 3.80
N LYS A 55 1.31 6.78 2.76
CA LYS A 55 1.27 8.25 2.85
C LYS A 55 0.24 8.73 3.88
N VAL A 56 -0.95 8.12 3.95
CA VAL A 56 -1.97 8.41 4.99
C VAL A 56 -1.40 8.19 6.39
N ALA A 57 -0.80 7.03 6.61
CA ALA A 57 -0.24 6.65 7.90
C ALA A 57 0.85 7.65 8.33
N LEU A 58 1.76 7.97 7.41
CA LEU A 58 2.83 8.94 7.64
C LEU A 58 2.26 10.33 8.00
N HIS A 59 1.28 10.81 7.24
CA HIS A 59 0.69 12.12 7.50
C HIS A 59 -0.04 12.19 8.83
N ARG A 60 -0.85 11.17 9.15
CA ARG A 60 -1.61 11.12 10.42
C ARG A 60 -0.69 11.03 11.63
N CYS A 61 0.27 10.10 11.60
CA CYS A 61 1.23 9.96 12.70
C CYS A 61 2.16 11.18 12.78
N GLY A 62 2.57 11.73 11.64
CA GLY A 62 3.42 12.92 11.57
C GLY A 62 2.73 14.17 12.11
N GLN A 63 1.44 14.38 11.86
CA GLN A 63 0.70 15.51 12.44
C GLN A 63 0.67 15.46 13.97
N ASN A 64 0.42 14.28 14.54
CA ASN A 64 0.45 14.09 15.99
C ASN A 64 1.87 14.29 16.55
N PHE A 65 2.87 13.76 15.86
CA PHE A 65 4.27 13.95 16.21
C PHE A 65 4.64 15.44 16.24
N MET A 66 4.35 16.20 15.18
CA MET A 66 4.69 17.63 15.09
C MET A 66 4.03 18.45 16.20
N ARG A 67 2.77 18.15 16.54
CA ARG A 67 2.06 18.84 17.64
C ARG A 67 2.77 18.63 18.98
N ALA A 68 3.16 17.39 19.27
CA ALA A 68 3.87 17.07 20.50
C ALA A 68 5.32 17.56 20.48
N PHE A 69 6.01 17.50 19.33
CA PHE A 69 7.40 17.93 19.15
C PHE A 69 7.59 19.40 19.53
N ASN A 70 6.67 20.27 19.13
CA ASN A 70 6.68 21.69 19.50
C ASN A 70 6.57 21.91 21.02
N LEU A 71 5.99 20.97 21.76
CA LEU A 71 5.89 21.07 23.23
C LEU A 71 7.17 20.61 23.91
N VAL A 72 7.99 19.77 23.26
CA VAL A 72 9.23 19.26 23.83
C VAL A 72 10.26 20.37 24.02
N GLU A 73 10.20 21.45 23.22
CA GLU A 73 11.12 22.58 23.34
C GLU A 73 11.03 23.33 24.68
N TYR A 74 9.95 23.15 25.44
CA TYR A 74 9.77 23.74 26.77
C TYR A 74 10.35 22.90 27.90
N LEU A 75 10.81 21.68 27.60
CA LEU A 75 11.43 20.78 28.58
C LEU A 75 12.95 20.98 28.59
N SER A 76 13.58 20.67 29.72
CA SER A 76 15.03 20.75 29.89
C SER A 76 15.59 19.47 30.52
N GLY A 77 16.90 19.29 30.43
CA GLY A 77 17.64 18.18 31.04
C GLY A 77 17.12 16.79 30.64
N ALA A 78 16.98 15.91 31.63
CA ALA A 78 16.56 14.53 31.44
C ALA A 78 15.14 14.40 30.87
N ASP A 79 14.24 15.33 31.20
CA ASP A 79 12.84 15.30 30.73
C ASP A 79 12.75 15.62 29.24
N TYR A 80 13.58 16.55 28.74
CA TYR A 80 13.73 16.82 27.32
C TYR A 80 14.16 15.56 26.57
N TYR A 81 15.25 14.93 27.02
CA TYR A 81 15.77 13.70 26.43
C TYR A 81 14.72 12.58 26.42
N ASN A 82 14.16 12.25 27.58
CA ASN A 82 13.18 11.17 27.74
C ASN A 82 11.94 11.40 26.86
N THR A 83 11.46 12.64 26.79
CA THR A 83 10.28 12.99 26.01
C THR A 83 10.57 12.91 24.51
N GLN A 84 11.72 13.40 24.03
CA GLN A 84 12.12 13.24 22.63
C GLN A 84 12.14 11.75 22.22
N CYS A 85 12.71 10.90 23.08
CA CYS A 85 12.86 9.48 22.78
C CYS A 85 11.53 8.74 22.80
N THR A 86 10.67 9.09 23.77
CA THR A 86 9.31 8.57 23.84
C THR A 86 8.50 8.98 22.63
N LEU A 87 8.61 10.25 22.22
CA LEU A 87 7.89 10.79 21.07
C LEU A 87 8.32 10.10 19.76
N ARG A 88 9.63 9.89 19.56
CA ARG A 88 10.16 9.14 18.41
C ARG A 88 9.63 7.71 18.39
N LYS A 89 9.68 7.00 19.52
CA LYS A 89 9.15 5.62 19.64
C LYS A 89 7.64 5.58 19.33
N ALA A 90 6.87 6.52 19.87
CA ALA A 90 5.44 6.62 19.64
C ALA A 90 5.11 6.88 18.17
N PHE A 91 5.91 7.69 17.47
CA PHE A 91 5.74 7.91 16.03
C PHE A 91 5.89 6.62 15.23
N PHE A 92 6.98 5.87 15.41
CA PHE A 92 7.19 4.63 14.66
C PHE A 92 6.16 3.57 15.03
N ALA A 93 5.80 3.45 16.31
CA ALA A 93 4.72 2.56 16.73
C ALA A 93 3.36 2.93 16.11
N CYS A 94 3.07 4.22 15.92
CA CYS A 94 1.87 4.67 15.20
C CYS A 94 1.91 4.25 13.73
N VAL A 95 3.05 4.47 13.05
CA VAL A 95 3.22 4.13 11.63
C VAL A 95 3.06 2.63 11.42
N ASP A 96 3.70 1.81 12.26
CA ASP A 96 3.64 0.35 12.15
C ASP A 96 2.22 -0.17 12.41
N LYS A 97 1.53 0.34 13.44
CA LYS A 97 0.13 0.00 13.71
C LYS A 97 -0.81 0.37 12.56
N LEU A 98 -0.54 1.46 11.84
CA LEU A 98 -1.37 1.87 10.70
C LEU A 98 -1.03 1.12 9.41
N ARG A 99 0.23 0.72 9.21
CA ARG A 99 0.65 -0.12 8.09
C ARG A 99 -0.02 -1.50 8.10
N GLN A 100 -0.30 -2.04 9.29
CA GLN A 100 -0.97 -3.33 9.46
C GLN A 100 -2.49 -3.29 9.19
N LYS A 101 -3.10 -2.10 9.10
CA LYS A 101 -4.56 -1.98 8.94
C LYS A 101 -4.96 -2.02 7.47
N PRO A 102 -6.08 -2.70 7.12
CA PRO A 102 -6.58 -2.72 5.75
C PRO A 102 -6.97 -1.29 5.35
N CYS A 103 -6.40 -0.84 4.24
CA CYS A 103 -6.59 0.52 3.84
C CYS A 103 -7.91 0.72 3.08
N ARG A 104 -8.81 1.49 3.68
CA ARG A 104 -9.98 1.99 2.97
C ARG A 104 -9.54 3.19 2.14
N LYS A 105 -9.59 3.07 0.80
CA LYS A 105 -9.39 4.18 -0.14
C LYS A 105 -10.32 5.35 0.26
N ARG A 106 -9.79 6.35 0.95
CA ARG A 106 -10.44 7.64 1.16
C ARG A 106 -9.82 8.63 0.18
N ARG A 107 -10.63 9.55 -0.37
CA ARG A 107 -10.13 10.67 -1.17
C ARG A 107 -9.16 11.49 -0.32
N THR A 108 -7.90 11.51 -0.73
CA THR A 108 -6.81 12.14 0.02
C THR A 108 -6.03 13.07 -0.91
N SER A 109 -6.65 14.20 -1.22
CA SER A 109 -6.05 15.27 -2.01
C SER A 109 -4.98 16.08 -1.24
N ALA A 110 -4.86 15.90 0.08
CA ALA A 110 -3.93 16.66 0.93
C ALA A 110 -2.68 15.88 1.40
N LEU A 111 -2.44 14.66 0.91
CA LEU A 111 -1.38 13.78 1.45
C LEU A 111 0.01 14.00 0.90
N ASP A 112 0.16 14.75 -0.19
CA ASP A 112 1.45 14.91 -0.85
C ASP A 112 2.06 16.30 -0.66
N ASP A 113 1.98 16.82 0.56
CA ASP A 113 2.72 18.01 0.91
C ASP A 113 4.21 17.66 1.13
N LYS A 114 5.02 17.87 0.08
CA LYS A 114 6.48 17.73 0.14
C LYS A 114 7.09 18.58 1.27
N ARG A 115 6.51 19.74 1.58
CA ARG A 115 6.97 20.63 2.65
C ARG A 115 6.75 20.00 4.02
N PHE A 116 5.58 19.38 4.23
CA PHE A 116 5.28 18.65 5.45
C PHE A 116 6.26 17.50 5.68
N ARG A 117 6.53 16.69 4.64
CA ARG A 117 7.48 15.56 4.75
C ARG A 117 8.88 16.03 5.11
N LYS A 118 9.35 17.12 4.51
CA LYS A 118 10.65 17.72 4.84
C LYS A 118 10.70 18.14 6.31
N LYS A 119 9.70 18.91 6.78
CA LYS A 119 9.62 19.33 8.19
C LYS A 119 9.57 18.15 9.16
N LEU A 120 8.79 17.12 8.85
CA LEU A 120 8.70 15.91 9.65
C LEU A 120 10.05 15.17 9.70
N ALA A 121 10.74 15.06 8.57
CA ALA A 121 12.05 14.44 8.51
C ALA A 121 13.10 15.22 9.32
N ASP A 122 13.10 16.55 9.21
CA ASP A 122 13.98 17.43 9.99
C ASP A 122 13.72 17.26 11.50
N ALA A 123 12.46 17.30 11.93
CA ALA A 123 12.09 17.11 13.34
C ALA A 123 12.42 15.69 13.86
N LEU A 124 12.21 14.65 13.05
CA LEU A 124 12.67 13.29 13.38
C LEU A 124 14.19 13.21 13.48
N TRP A 125 14.93 13.96 12.67
CA TRP A 125 16.39 14.01 12.72
C TRP A 125 16.91 14.74 13.96
N GLU A 126 16.16 15.72 14.49
CA GLU A 126 16.49 16.36 15.76
C GLU A 126 16.39 15.38 16.94
N THR A 127 15.45 14.45 16.91
CA THR A 127 15.35 13.36 17.91
C THR A 127 16.42 12.26 17.76
N ARG A 128 17.47 12.44 16.94
CA ARG A 128 18.53 11.43 16.74
C ARG A 128 19.34 11.13 18.00
N VAL A 129 19.34 12.05 18.96
CA VAL A 129 20.01 11.92 20.26
C VAL A 129 19.57 10.66 21.01
N CYS A 130 18.34 10.22 20.76
CA CYS A 130 17.75 8.99 21.30
C CYS A 130 18.33 7.71 20.73
N VAL A 131 18.80 7.75 19.49
CA VAL A 131 19.46 6.60 18.83
C VAL A 131 20.94 6.58 19.21
N LEU A 132 21.55 7.76 19.34
CA LEU A 132 22.96 7.92 19.67
C LEU A 132 23.26 7.78 21.17
N GLY A 133 22.23 7.78 22.03
CA GLY A 133 22.40 7.63 23.48
C GLY A 133 22.99 8.86 24.18
N ILE A 134 22.99 10.03 23.55
CA ILE A 134 23.54 11.28 24.08
C ILE A 134 22.55 11.84 25.10
N LYS A 135 22.87 11.72 26.39
CA LYS A 135 22.02 12.14 27.51
C LYS A 135 22.27 13.57 27.97
N ASP A 136 23.49 14.06 27.79
CA ASP A 136 23.90 15.37 28.29
C ASP A 136 23.77 16.45 27.22
N ILE A 137 23.17 17.57 27.60
CA ILE A 137 22.87 18.70 26.70
C ILE A 137 24.15 19.39 26.22
N ASP A 138 25.24 19.30 27.00
CA ASP A 138 26.54 19.89 26.68
C ASP A 138 27.32 19.12 25.60
N GLU A 139 26.91 17.88 25.30
CA GLU A 139 27.46 17.08 24.19
C GLU A 139 26.62 17.19 22.91
N LEU A 140 25.51 17.94 22.94
CA LEU A 140 24.66 18.10 21.77
C LEU A 140 25.36 18.96 20.72
N PRO A 141 25.46 18.50 19.45
CA PRO A 141 25.91 19.36 18.38
C PRO A 141 24.97 20.57 18.32
N PRO A 142 25.51 21.80 18.16
CA PRO A 142 24.73 23.03 18.28
C PRO A 142 23.48 22.98 17.39
N LYS A 143 22.32 23.35 17.95
CA LYS A 143 21.07 23.54 17.19
C LYS A 143 21.41 24.37 15.95
N ARG A 144 21.16 23.85 14.75
CA ARG A 144 21.29 24.63 13.51
C ARG A 144 20.33 25.81 13.60
N LYS A 145 20.84 26.98 13.99
CA LYS A 145 20.14 28.26 13.87
C LYS A 145 20.01 28.54 12.37
N GLY A 146 18.89 28.16 11.77
CA GLY A 146 18.68 28.41 10.35
C GLY A 146 17.44 27.75 9.78
N LEU A 147 16.28 28.35 10.03
CA LEU A 147 15.28 28.61 8.99
C LEU A 147 14.31 29.69 9.53
N LYS A 148 14.65 30.95 9.27
CA LYS A 148 13.66 32.02 9.14
C LYS A 148 13.10 31.95 7.71
#